data_AF-A0A3B9UD99-F1
#
_entry.id   AF-A0A3B9UD99-F1
#
_cell.length_a   1.000
_cell.length_b   1.000
_cell.length_c   1.000
_cell.angle_alpha   90.00
_cell.angle_beta   90.00
_cell.angle_gamma   90.00
#
_symmetry.space_group_name_H-M   'P 1'
#
loop_
_entity.id
_entity.type
_entity.pdbx_description
1 polymer ?
#
loop_
_entity_poly.entity_id
_entity_poly.type
_entity_poly.pdbx_seq_one_letter_code
_entity_poly.pdbx_strand_id
1 'polypeptide(L)'
;MDLDARSVWRHGRGVVRRGPRLRLPELSQLILGNLVDAHDRNWRRLTGRIPAAAEADAARIVRAFRGDIVLTPPRASKWGSYRWRSDLGAKIFLNRDLQPEAMLITLLHELAHAQVRAWDGLGCAPHGAEWQKRYRELLAPFIGLPDVFSPSVARALQRQLHKPKASCGAAPDLLRALRADSDQLRVEQLPEGAWFRLGNGMEFRKGPKRRTRFACTEKKTGRTFAVHPLAEAVRTEE
;
A
#
# COMPACT_ATOMS: atom_id res chain seq x y z
N MET A 1 -18.16 -8.95 14.97
CA MET A 1 -17.80 -10.16 14.20
C MET A 1 -16.30 -10.31 14.32
N ASP A 2 -15.85 -11.21 15.20
CA ASP A 2 -14.41 -11.45 15.41
C ASP A 2 -13.79 -12.05 14.15
N LEU A 3 -12.79 -11.35 13.61
CA LEU A 3 -11.92 -11.87 12.58
C LEU A 3 -10.96 -12.86 13.24
N ASP A 4 -11.30 -14.15 13.20
CA ASP A 4 -10.38 -15.22 13.59
C ASP A 4 -9.11 -15.12 12.72
N ALA A 5 -7.95 -14.91 13.35
CA ALA A 5 -6.66 -14.85 12.67
C ALA A 5 -6.36 -16.14 11.86
N ARG A 6 -7.01 -17.26 12.21
CA ARG A 6 -6.94 -18.53 11.46
C ARG A 6 -7.75 -18.52 10.16
N SER A 7 -8.69 -17.61 9.97
CA SER A 7 -9.47 -17.45 8.74
C SER A 7 -8.70 -16.64 7.67
N VAL A 8 -7.80 -15.76 8.10
CA VAL A 8 -7.07 -14.83 7.21
C VAL A 8 -5.92 -15.52 6.48
N TRP A 9 -5.48 -16.72 6.87
CA TRP A 9 -4.41 -17.51 6.22
C TRP A 9 -4.59 -19.04 6.38
N ARG A 10 -5.42 -19.67 5.55
CA ARG A 10 -5.61 -21.15 5.41
C ARG A 10 -5.65 -21.46 3.90
N HIS A 11 -5.07 -22.48 3.27
CA HIS A 11 -4.16 -23.59 3.59
C HIS A 11 -3.31 -23.85 2.32
N GLY A 12 -2.01 -24.10 2.47
CA GLY A 12 -1.20 -24.80 1.45
C GLY A 12 -0.53 -26.00 2.11
N ARG A 13 -1.03 -27.22 1.87
CA ARG A 13 -0.39 -28.45 2.37
C ARG A 13 0.91 -28.67 1.61
N GLY A 14 2.05 -28.49 2.27
CA GLY A 14 3.36 -28.91 1.78
C GLY A 14 3.57 -30.40 1.98
N VAL A 15 4.07 -31.07 0.94
CA VAL A 15 4.49 -32.48 0.95
C VAL A 15 5.67 -32.66 1.90
N VAL A 16 5.54 -33.53 2.89
CA VAL A 16 6.60 -33.86 3.85
C VAL A 16 7.49 -34.95 3.26
N ARG A 17 8.77 -34.63 2.96
CA ARG A 17 9.83 -35.65 2.83
C ARG A 17 10.42 -35.92 4.22
N ARG A 18 10.49 -37.21 4.60
CA ARG A 18 10.99 -37.67 5.90
C ARG A 18 12.52 -37.56 5.98
N GLY A 19 13.03 -36.76 6.92
CA GLY A 19 14.38 -36.83 7.47
C GLY A 19 14.38 -37.42 8.89
N PRO A 20 15.55 -37.73 9.48
CA PRO A 20 15.66 -38.57 10.67
C PRO A 20 15.12 -37.89 11.95
N ARG A 21 14.57 -38.71 12.84
CA ARG A 21 13.89 -38.30 14.09
C ARG A 21 14.89 -37.80 15.13
N LEU A 22 14.76 -36.54 15.53
CA LEU A 22 15.24 -36.00 16.81
C LEU A 22 14.04 -35.76 17.75
N ARG A 23 14.26 -35.87 19.07
CA ARG A 23 13.20 -35.88 20.09
C ARG A 23 12.41 -34.55 20.11
N LEU A 24 11.09 -34.67 20.17
CA LEU A 24 10.07 -33.68 19.78
C LEU A 24 9.71 -32.50 20.73
N PRO A 25 10.01 -32.45 22.04
CA PRO A 25 9.47 -31.35 22.88
C PRO A 25 10.22 -30.02 22.79
N GLU A 26 11.55 -30.02 22.63
CA GLU A 26 12.34 -28.77 22.74
C GLU A 26 12.48 -28.03 21.41
N LEU A 27 12.58 -28.75 20.29
CA LEU A 27 12.60 -28.17 18.95
C LEU A 27 11.29 -27.48 18.58
N SER A 28 10.15 -27.97 19.09
CA SER A 28 8.84 -27.38 18.82
C SER A 28 8.65 -26.04 19.55
N GLN A 29 9.12 -25.92 20.80
CA GLN A 29 9.06 -24.65 21.54
C GLN A 29 10.03 -23.59 20.98
N LEU A 30 11.23 -23.97 20.55
CA LEU A 30 12.20 -23.04 19.94
C LEU A 30 11.73 -22.53 18.56
N ILE A 31 11.09 -23.38 17.76
CA ILE A 31 10.53 -23.02 16.45
C ILE A 31 9.28 -22.14 16.62
N LEU A 32 8.40 -22.44 17.60
CA LEU A 32 7.27 -21.57 17.93
C LEU A 32 7.74 -20.21 18.47
N GLY A 33 8.72 -20.18 19.37
CA GLY A 33 9.29 -18.94 19.92
C GLY A 33 9.89 -18.03 18.85
N ASN A 34 10.70 -18.60 17.93
CA ASN A 34 11.30 -17.87 16.83
C ASN A 34 10.28 -17.35 15.78
N LEU A 35 9.16 -18.05 15.57
CA LEU A 35 8.06 -17.59 14.71
C LEU A 35 7.25 -16.45 15.34
N VAL A 36 6.99 -16.52 16.65
CA VAL A 36 6.31 -15.43 17.38
C VAL A 36 7.15 -14.16 17.35
N ASP A 37 8.47 -14.27 17.53
CA ASP A 37 9.39 -13.14 17.47
C ASP A 37 9.45 -12.47 16.09
N ALA A 38 9.45 -13.25 15.00
CA ALA A 38 9.51 -12.71 13.64
C ALA A 38 8.26 -11.98 13.21
N HIS A 39 7.09 -12.51 13.55
CA HIS A 39 5.81 -11.89 13.22
C HIS A 39 5.54 -10.65 14.07
N ASP A 40 6.03 -10.63 15.32
CA ASP A 40 5.99 -9.42 16.13
C ASP A 40 7.00 -8.35 15.67
N ARG A 41 8.12 -8.72 15.03
CA ARG A 41 9.04 -7.76 14.38
C ARG A 41 8.35 -6.93 13.30
N ASN A 42 7.50 -7.53 12.48
CA ASN A 42 6.76 -6.79 11.45
C ASN A 42 5.79 -5.79 12.09
N TRP A 43 5.05 -6.22 13.11
CA TRP A 43 4.12 -5.35 13.81
C TRP A 43 4.85 -4.17 14.49
N ARG A 44 5.97 -4.43 15.19
CA ARG A 44 6.80 -3.39 15.81
C ARG A 44 7.26 -2.29 14.84
N ARG A 45 7.40 -2.58 13.55
CA ARG A 45 7.74 -1.56 12.54
C ARG A 45 6.56 -0.64 12.20
N LEU A 46 5.33 -1.12 12.38
CA LEU A 46 4.10 -0.45 11.97
C LEU A 46 3.34 0.21 13.12
N THR A 47 3.59 -0.20 14.37
CA THR A 47 3.00 0.42 15.57
C THR A 47 3.21 1.94 15.57
N GLY A 48 2.15 2.71 15.81
CA GLY A 48 2.14 4.17 15.78
C GLY A 48 2.24 4.79 14.38
N ARG A 49 2.18 3.99 13.30
CA ARG A 49 2.24 4.48 11.90
C ARG A 49 0.95 4.26 11.12
N ILE A 50 -0.07 3.71 11.75
CA ILE A 50 -1.42 3.54 11.21
C ILE A 50 -2.42 4.16 12.21
N PRO A 51 -3.69 4.36 11.84
CA PRO A 51 -4.68 4.91 12.76
C PRO A 51 -4.78 4.06 14.04
N ALA A 52 -4.78 4.70 15.20
CA ALA A 52 -4.78 4.02 16.50
C ALA A 52 -5.96 3.03 16.62
N ALA A 53 -7.15 3.42 16.14
CA ALA A 53 -8.35 2.60 16.13
C ALA A 53 -8.21 1.32 15.27
N ALA A 54 -7.28 1.28 14.30
CA ALA A 54 -7.04 0.13 13.44
C ALA A 54 -5.98 -0.83 13.98
N GLU A 55 -5.24 -0.45 15.02
CA GLU A 55 -4.03 -1.19 15.42
C GLU A 55 -4.30 -2.63 15.84
N ALA A 56 -5.35 -2.88 16.61
CA ALA A 56 -5.67 -4.21 17.09
C ALA A 56 -6.00 -5.18 15.94
N ASP A 57 -6.81 -4.75 14.97
CA ASP A 57 -7.16 -5.54 13.78
C ASP A 57 -5.96 -5.71 12.83
N ALA A 58 -5.23 -4.63 12.57
CA ALA A 58 -4.06 -4.67 11.71
C ALA A 58 -2.95 -5.57 12.28
N ALA A 59 -2.73 -5.55 13.59
CA ALA A 59 -1.77 -6.43 14.26
C ALA A 59 -2.09 -7.91 14.03
N ARG A 60 -3.37 -8.30 14.10
CA ARG A 60 -3.81 -9.68 13.81
C ARG A 60 -3.51 -10.09 12.38
N ILE A 61 -3.81 -9.22 11.42
CA ILE A 61 -3.56 -9.47 9.98
C ILE A 61 -2.04 -9.57 9.71
N VAL A 62 -1.26 -8.62 10.22
CA VAL A 62 0.19 -8.53 10.02
C VAL A 62 0.91 -9.72 10.65
N ARG A 63 0.52 -10.14 11.85
CA ARG A 63 1.14 -11.31 12.52
C ARG A 63 0.92 -12.62 11.78
N ALA A 64 -0.11 -12.69 10.93
CA ALA A 64 -0.38 -13.87 10.13
C ALA A 64 0.36 -13.86 8.76
N PHE A 65 0.90 -12.71 8.35
CA PHE A 65 1.73 -12.60 7.15
C PHE A 65 3.11 -13.23 7.35
N ARG A 66 3.38 -14.29 6.58
CA ARG A 66 4.65 -15.04 6.59
C ARG A 66 5.67 -14.46 5.61
N GLY A 67 6.13 -13.24 5.89
CA GLY A 67 7.16 -12.55 5.12
C GLY A 67 7.73 -11.37 5.90
N ASP A 68 8.58 -10.56 5.26
CA ASP A 68 9.15 -9.37 5.89
C ASP A 68 8.42 -8.09 5.45
N ILE A 69 8.11 -7.22 6.39
CA ILE A 69 7.68 -5.85 6.12
C ILE A 69 8.87 -4.91 6.36
N VAL A 70 9.19 -4.11 5.34
CA VAL A 70 10.32 -3.19 5.32
C VAL A 70 9.82 -1.77 5.06
N LEU A 71 10.18 -0.84 5.97
CA LEU A 71 9.96 0.58 5.75
C LEU A 71 11.14 1.16 4.97
N THR A 72 10.86 1.76 3.82
CA THR A 72 11.87 2.33 2.92
C THR A 72 11.81 3.86 2.92
N PRO A 73 12.89 4.56 2.52
CA PRO A 73 12.80 5.98 2.20
C PRO A 73 11.68 6.27 1.17
N PRO A 74 11.15 7.50 1.15
CA PRO A 74 10.06 7.88 0.25
C PRO A 74 10.45 7.70 -1.22
N ARG A 75 9.57 7.08 -1.99
CA ARG A 75 9.70 6.93 -3.44
C ARG A 75 8.54 7.63 -4.12
N ALA A 76 8.84 8.54 -5.05
CA ALA A 76 7.81 9.29 -5.77
C ALA A 76 6.93 8.43 -6.67
N SER A 77 7.44 7.30 -7.18
CA SER A 77 6.73 6.46 -8.16
C SER A 77 5.73 5.49 -7.55
N LYS A 78 5.83 5.18 -6.24
CA LYS A 78 4.95 4.23 -5.54
C LYS A 78 5.07 4.35 -4.03
N TRP A 79 3.96 4.11 -3.34
CA TRP A 79 3.89 4.09 -1.88
C TRP A 79 4.21 2.73 -1.28
N GLY A 80 3.88 1.66 -1.98
CA GLY A 80 4.08 0.27 -1.58
C GLY A 80 4.64 -0.59 -2.71
N SER A 81 5.16 -1.76 -2.36
CA SER A 81 5.33 -2.86 -3.30
C SER A 81 5.51 -4.20 -2.59
N TYR A 82 4.76 -5.20 -3.01
CA TYR A 82 4.98 -6.60 -2.70
C TYR A 82 5.98 -7.24 -3.68
N ARG A 83 6.86 -8.10 -3.17
CA ARG A 83 7.77 -8.93 -3.95
C ARG A 83 7.82 -10.33 -3.36
N TRP A 84 7.88 -11.33 -4.21
CA TRP A 84 8.12 -12.71 -3.82
C TRP A 84 9.24 -13.31 -4.66
N ARG A 85 10.13 -14.05 -4.01
CA ARG A 85 11.11 -14.91 -4.66
C ARG A 85 11.18 -16.25 -3.94
N SER A 86 11.49 -17.32 -4.67
CA SER A 86 11.60 -18.67 -4.09
C SER A 86 12.74 -18.79 -3.08
N ASP A 87 13.82 -18.03 -3.26
CA ASP A 87 15.02 -18.03 -2.41
C ASP A 87 14.94 -17.04 -1.23
N LEU A 88 14.27 -15.89 -1.42
CA LEU A 88 14.23 -14.80 -0.44
C LEU A 88 12.87 -14.62 0.25
N GLY A 89 11.88 -15.43 -0.11
CA GLY A 89 10.53 -15.36 0.45
C GLY A 89 9.73 -14.12 0.03
N ALA A 90 8.68 -13.83 0.80
CA ALA A 90 7.76 -12.72 0.59
C ALA A 90 8.25 -11.45 1.31
N LYS A 91 8.22 -10.30 0.62
CA LYS A 91 8.59 -9.00 1.17
C LYS A 91 7.58 -7.92 0.77
N ILE A 92 7.18 -7.10 1.73
CA ILE A 92 6.39 -5.89 1.52
C ILE A 92 7.26 -4.69 1.84
N PHE A 93 7.35 -3.74 0.90
CA PHE A 93 8.06 -2.48 1.08
C PHE A 93 7.06 -1.34 1.15
N LEU A 94 7.13 -0.50 2.17
CA LEU A 94 6.27 0.66 2.36
C LEU A 94 7.12 1.92 2.53
N ASN A 95 6.73 3.01 1.91
CA ASN A 95 7.37 4.30 2.14
C ASN A 95 7.12 4.73 3.61
N ARG A 96 8.17 5.13 4.32
CA ARG A 96 8.14 5.38 5.78
C ARG A 96 7.45 6.67 6.20
N ASP A 97 7.19 7.57 5.26
CA ASP A 97 6.64 8.92 5.41
C ASP A 97 5.14 9.01 5.10
N LEU A 98 4.48 7.89 4.82
CA LEU A 98 3.04 7.89 4.58
C LEU A 98 2.29 8.30 5.85
N GLN A 99 1.28 9.16 5.67
CA GLN A 99 0.31 9.47 6.72
C GLN A 99 -0.43 8.19 7.18
N PRO A 100 -0.93 8.14 8.42
CA PRO A 100 -1.47 6.90 9.00
C PRO A 100 -2.50 6.17 8.14
N GLU A 101 -3.50 6.88 7.62
CA GLU A 101 -4.52 6.30 6.73
C GLU A 101 -3.92 5.75 5.44
N ALA A 102 -2.99 6.49 4.83
CA ALA A 102 -2.29 6.07 3.62
C ALA A 102 -1.41 4.85 3.86
N MET A 103 -0.76 4.76 5.03
CA MET A 103 0.03 3.60 5.45
C MET A 103 -0.86 2.35 5.56
N LEU A 104 -2.01 2.43 6.25
CA LEU A 104 -2.93 1.31 6.41
C LEU A 104 -3.45 0.83 5.04
N ILE A 105 -3.95 1.73 4.20
CA ILE A 105 -4.47 1.40 2.86
C ILE A 105 -3.40 0.72 2.01
N THR A 106 -2.17 1.27 2.03
CA THR A 106 -1.05 0.72 1.25
C THR A 106 -0.62 -0.64 1.79
N LEU A 107 -0.58 -0.83 3.11
CA LEU A 107 -0.29 -2.11 3.74
C LEU A 107 -1.31 -3.18 3.31
N LEU A 108 -2.60 -2.89 3.39
CA LEU A 108 -3.66 -3.82 3.00
C LEU A 108 -3.61 -4.14 1.48
N HIS A 109 -3.21 -3.17 0.66
CA HIS A 109 -2.99 -3.36 -0.78
C HIS A 109 -1.91 -4.42 -1.05
N GLU A 110 -0.75 -4.28 -0.41
CA GLU A 110 0.37 -5.20 -0.59
C GLU A 110 0.11 -6.57 0.06
N LEU A 111 -0.61 -6.61 1.19
CA LEU A 111 -1.06 -7.85 1.80
C LEU A 111 -2.05 -8.61 0.90
N ALA A 112 -2.90 -7.92 0.15
CA ALA A 112 -3.77 -8.57 -0.84
C ALA A 112 -2.94 -9.26 -1.94
N HIS A 113 -1.86 -8.64 -2.42
CA HIS A 113 -0.93 -9.30 -3.36
C HIS A 113 -0.25 -10.52 -2.72
N ALA A 114 0.17 -10.42 -1.46
CA ALA A 114 0.75 -11.53 -0.73
C ALA A 114 -0.22 -12.70 -0.59
N GLN A 115 -1.47 -12.41 -0.28
CA GLN A 115 -2.55 -13.38 -0.18
C GLN A 115 -2.85 -14.07 -1.52
N VAL A 116 -2.89 -13.31 -2.64
CA VAL A 116 -3.01 -13.90 -4.00
C VAL A 116 -1.89 -14.89 -4.24
N ARG A 117 -0.65 -14.45 -4.03
CA ARG A 117 0.54 -15.29 -4.25
C ARG A 117 0.50 -16.56 -3.41
N ALA A 118 -0.04 -16.49 -2.19
CA ALA A 118 -0.07 -17.59 -1.24
C ALA A 118 -1.17 -18.61 -1.51
N TRP A 119 -2.39 -18.22 -1.92
CA TRP A 119 -3.49 -19.19 -2.07
C TRP A 119 -4.00 -19.38 -3.50
N ASP A 120 -3.74 -18.46 -4.43
CA ASP A 120 -4.19 -18.62 -5.83
C ASP A 120 -3.06 -19.07 -6.77
N GLY A 121 -1.79 -18.94 -6.33
CA GLY A 121 -0.63 -19.44 -7.08
C GLY A 121 0.00 -18.41 -8.02
N LEU A 122 0.61 -18.89 -9.11
CA LEU A 122 1.25 -18.07 -10.13
C LEU A 122 0.28 -17.81 -11.30
N GLY A 123 0.45 -16.68 -11.99
CA GLY A 123 -0.31 -16.36 -13.21
C GLY A 123 -1.56 -15.49 -13.00
N CYS A 124 -1.94 -15.20 -11.76
CA CYS A 124 -3.00 -14.22 -11.49
C CYS A 124 -2.60 -12.83 -11.98
N ALA A 125 -3.51 -12.15 -12.68
CA ALA A 125 -3.28 -10.80 -13.16
C ALA A 125 -3.10 -9.84 -11.96
N PRO A 126 -2.13 -8.91 -12.03
CA PRO A 126 -2.05 -7.82 -11.06
C PRO A 126 -3.38 -7.09 -10.98
N HIS A 127 -3.92 -6.97 -9.76
CA HIS A 127 -5.21 -6.33 -9.51
C HIS A 127 -6.41 -6.98 -10.22
N GLY A 128 -6.29 -8.26 -10.58
CA GLY A 128 -7.35 -9.11 -11.12
C GLY A 128 -8.45 -9.45 -10.11
N ALA A 129 -9.36 -10.36 -10.47
CA ALA A 129 -10.53 -10.69 -9.65
C ALA A 129 -10.15 -11.20 -8.25
N GLU A 130 -9.12 -12.02 -8.17
CA GLU A 130 -8.58 -12.60 -6.93
C GLU A 130 -8.04 -11.51 -6.01
N TRP A 131 -7.22 -10.62 -6.56
CA TRP A 131 -6.68 -9.48 -5.81
C TRP A 131 -7.79 -8.55 -5.33
N GLN A 132 -8.76 -8.21 -6.19
CA GLN A 132 -9.88 -7.34 -5.83
C GLN A 132 -10.73 -7.94 -4.70
N LYS A 133 -10.96 -9.26 -4.74
CA LYS A 133 -11.67 -9.99 -3.69
C LYS A 133 -10.94 -9.86 -2.35
N ARG A 134 -9.66 -10.20 -2.32
CA ARG A 134 -8.82 -10.15 -1.11
C ARG A 134 -8.67 -8.75 -0.55
N TYR A 135 -8.46 -7.76 -1.43
CA TYR A 135 -8.35 -6.38 -1.00
C TYR A 135 -9.65 -5.87 -0.38
N ARG A 136 -10.82 -6.22 -0.95
CA ARG A 136 -12.13 -5.93 -0.31
C ARG A 136 -12.24 -6.57 1.06
N GLU A 137 -11.92 -7.85 1.18
CA GLU A 137 -12.01 -8.61 2.43
C GLU A 137 -11.09 -8.04 3.52
N LEU A 138 -9.87 -7.64 3.15
CA LEU A 138 -8.91 -7.01 4.06
C LEU A 138 -9.34 -5.60 4.46
N LEU A 139 -9.99 -4.84 3.57
CA LEU A 139 -10.36 -3.45 3.81
C LEU A 139 -11.70 -3.29 4.53
N ALA A 140 -12.66 -4.18 4.27
CA ALA A 140 -14.03 -4.08 4.79
C ALA A 140 -14.12 -3.89 6.32
N PRO A 141 -13.32 -4.57 7.15
CA PRO A 141 -13.36 -4.37 8.60
C PRO A 141 -13.04 -2.95 9.03
N PHE A 142 -12.22 -2.23 8.28
CA PHE A 142 -11.73 -0.90 8.64
C PHE A 142 -12.65 0.24 8.20
N ILE A 143 -13.44 0.04 7.14
CA ILE A 143 -14.28 1.11 6.57
C ILE A 143 -15.43 1.52 7.50
N GLY A 144 -15.96 0.58 8.30
CA GLY A 144 -17.05 0.84 9.22
C GLY A 144 -16.60 1.22 10.64
N LEU A 145 -15.30 1.16 10.93
CA LEU A 145 -14.78 1.47 12.26
C LEU A 145 -14.63 2.99 12.43
N PRO A 146 -15.14 3.56 13.54
CA PRO A 146 -14.87 4.95 13.89
C PRO A 146 -13.38 5.23 13.98
N ASP A 147 -12.98 6.45 13.65
CA ASP A 147 -11.62 6.98 13.83
C ASP A 147 -10.49 6.22 13.11
N VAL A 148 -10.84 5.33 12.17
CA VAL A 148 -9.85 4.69 11.29
C VAL A 148 -9.60 5.51 10.03
N PHE A 149 -10.65 6.02 9.40
CA PHE A 149 -10.55 6.86 8.22
C PHE A 149 -11.34 8.14 8.40
N SER A 150 -10.75 9.27 8.00
CA SER A 150 -11.45 10.53 7.83
C SER A 150 -12.68 10.35 6.93
N PRO A 151 -13.76 11.14 7.12
CA PRO A 151 -14.98 10.98 6.32
C PRO A 151 -14.76 11.07 4.81
N SER A 152 -13.79 11.87 4.35
CA SER A 152 -13.45 12.00 2.94
C SER A 152 -12.80 10.73 2.37
N VAL A 153 -11.88 10.12 3.13
CA VAL A 153 -11.18 8.88 2.76
C VAL A 153 -12.13 7.69 2.82
N ALA A 154 -12.93 7.57 3.88
CA ALA A 154 -13.94 6.50 4.00
C ALA A 154 -14.90 6.50 2.80
N ARG A 155 -15.46 7.66 2.42
CA ARG A 155 -16.33 7.78 1.23
C ARG A 155 -15.61 7.43 -0.06
N ALA A 156 -14.34 7.83 -0.22
CA ALA A 156 -13.55 7.53 -1.41
C ALA A 156 -13.24 6.02 -1.53
N LEU A 157 -12.98 5.34 -0.41
CA LEU A 157 -12.78 3.89 -0.34
C LEU A 157 -14.06 3.11 -0.61
N GLN A 158 -15.19 3.52 -0.01
CA GLN A 158 -16.49 2.87 -0.22
C GLN A 158 -16.89 2.84 -1.71
N ARG A 159 -16.70 3.95 -2.43
CA ARG A 159 -16.94 4.01 -3.89
C ARG A 159 -16.09 3.03 -4.70
N GLN A 160 -14.95 2.61 -4.18
CA GLN A 160 -14.03 1.70 -4.86
C GLN A 160 -14.16 0.25 -4.40
N LEU A 161 -14.92 -0.05 -3.34
CA LEU A 161 -15.07 -1.42 -2.87
C LEU A 161 -15.59 -2.34 -3.99
N HIS A 162 -16.59 -1.92 -4.75
CA HIS A 162 -17.13 -2.72 -5.84
C HIS A 162 -16.13 -2.97 -6.98
N LYS A 163 -15.21 -2.02 -7.23
CA LYS A 163 -14.16 -2.16 -8.26
C LYS A 163 -12.86 -1.49 -7.80
N PRO A 164 -12.06 -2.18 -6.97
CA PRO A 164 -10.86 -1.60 -6.39
C PRO A 164 -9.84 -1.23 -7.47
N LYS A 165 -9.21 -0.08 -7.31
CA LYS A 165 -8.19 0.41 -8.25
C LYS A 165 -6.80 -0.06 -7.86
N ALA A 166 -5.96 -0.21 -8.87
CA ALA A 166 -4.59 -0.71 -8.74
C ALA A 166 -3.65 0.16 -7.90
N SER A 167 -3.98 1.44 -7.67
CA SER A 167 -3.19 2.35 -6.82
C SER A 167 -4.01 3.59 -6.48
N CYS A 168 -3.58 4.34 -5.45
CA CYS A 168 -4.14 5.66 -5.16
C CYS A 168 -4.01 6.61 -6.36
N GLY A 169 -2.93 6.52 -7.16
CA GLY A 169 -2.79 7.30 -8.39
C GLY A 169 -3.78 6.93 -9.51
N ALA A 170 -4.32 5.70 -9.48
CA ALA A 170 -5.43 5.27 -10.34
C ALA A 170 -6.81 5.57 -9.74
N ALA A 171 -6.84 6.16 -8.54
CA ALA A 171 -8.01 6.55 -7.77
C ALA A 171 -7.90 8.01 -7.32
N PRO A 172 -8.08 8.98 -8.22
CA PRO A 172 -7.83 10.40 -7.95
C PRO A 172 -8.57 10.93 -6.71
N ASP A 173 -9.79 10.46 -6.45
CA ASP A 173 -10.58 10.90 -5.31
C ASP A 173 -10.01 10.42 -3.97
N LEU A 174 -9.46 9.20 -3.94
CA LEU A 174 -8.78 8.68 -2.76
C LEU A 174 -7.47 9.41 -2.52
N LEU A 175 -6.68 9.61 -3.58
CA LEU A 175 -5.43 10.36 -3.46
C LEU A 175 -5.69 11.82 -3.04
N ARG A 176 -6.78 12.42 -3.50
CA ARG A 176 -7.19 13.77 -3.09
C ARG A 176 -7.59 13.80 -1.61
N ALA A 177 -8.39 12.83 -1.17
CA ALA A 177 -8.82 12.71 0.22
C ALA A 177 -7.62 12.51 1.16
N LEU A 178 -6.70 11.60 0.81
CA LEU A 178 -5.48 11.34 1.60
C LEU A 178 -4.48 12.51 1.63
N ARG A 179 -4.63 13.48 0.73
CA ARG A 179 -3.79 14.68 0.68
C ARG A 179 -4.53 15.92 1.18
N ALA A 180 -5.81 15.81 1.57
CA ALA A 180 -6.70 16.96 1.79
C ALA A 180 -6.08 18.02 2.73
N ASP A 181 -5.37 17.57 3.77
CA ASP A 181 -4.76 18.44 4.78
C ASP A 181 -3.30 18.82 4.46
N SER A 182 -2.82 18.59 3.22
CA SER A 182 -1.51 19.04 2.78
C SER A 182 -1.56 20.47 2.26
N ASP A 183 -0.77 21.37 2.86
CA ASP A 183 -0.56 22.75 2.42
C ASP A 183 0.25 22.85 1.11
N GLN A 184 0.77 21.73 0.60
CA GLN A 184 1.57 21.74 -0.61
C GLN A 184 0.70 22.00 -1.83
N LEU A 185 1.10 23.03 -2.58
CA LEU A 185 0.47 23.39 -3.84
C LEU A 185 0.53 22.21 -4.83
N ARG A 186 -0.59 21.95 -5.51
CA ARG A 186 -0.72 20.88 -6.50
C ARG A 186 -0.82 21.44 -7.90
N VAL A 187 -0.41 20.65 -8.88
CA VAL A 187 -0.46 21.07 -10.30
C VAL A 187 -1.87 21.47 -10.73
N GLU A 188 -2.94 20.83 -10.23
CA GLU A 188 -4.31 21.21 -10.57
C GLU A 188 -4.69 22.62 -10.12
N GLN A 189 -4.06 23.15 -9.07
CA GLN A 189 -4.32 24.48 -8.51
C GLN A 189 -3.57 25.61 -9.23
N LEU A 190 -2.56 25.29 -10.06
CA LEU A 190 -1.84 26.28 -10.86
C LEU A 190 -2.69 26.76 -12.04
N PRO A 191 -2.60 28.04 -12.47
CA PRO A 191 -3.21 28.47 -13.73
C PRO A 191 -2.49 27.83 -14.92
N GLU A 192 -3.20 27.67 -16.04
CA GLU A 192 -2.56 27.28 -17.30
C GLU A 192 -1.50 28.33 -17.71
N GLY A 193 -0.39 27.87 -18.27
CA GLY A 193 0.76 28.71 -18.62
C GLY A 193 1.74 28.96 -17.46
N ALA A 194 1.39 28.63 -16.21
CA ALA A 194 2.26 28.83 -15.06
C ALA A 194 3.51 27.94 -15.08
N TRP A 195 4.64 28.50 -14.67
CA TRP A 195 5.87 27.77 -14.39
C TRP A 195 5.86 27.16 -12.99
N PHE A 196 6.34 25.91 -12.90
CA PHE A 196 6.44 25.20 -11.64
C PHE A 196 7.54 24.15 -11.65
N ARG A 197 8.01 23.79 -10.45
CA ARG A 197 8.98 22.73 -10.20
C ARG A 197 8.34 21.59 -9.44
N LEU A 198 8.60 20.35 -9.90
CA LEU A 198 8.23 19.14 -9.17
C LEU A 198 9.29 18.78 -8.13
N GLY A 199 8.95 17.92 -7.17
CA GLY A 199 9.87 17.47 -6.11
C GLY A 199 11.13 16.75 -6.61
N ASN A 200 11.16 16.29 -7.86
CA ASN A 200 12.36 15.72 -8.49
C ASN A 200 13.29 16.78 -9.11
N GLY A 201 12.98 18.06 -8.95
CA GLY A 201 13.76 19.19 -9.48
C GLY A 201 13.49 19.55 -10.94
N MET A 202 12.63 18.81 -11.65
CA MET A 202 12.25 19.16 -13.01
C MET A 202 11.28 20.34 -13.04
N GLU A 203 11.52 21.29 -13.94
CA GLU A 203 10.69 22.49 -14.15
C GLU A 203 9.85 22.36 -15.41
N PHE A 204 8.60 22.79 -15.30
CA PHE A 204 7.61 22.69 -16.35
C PHE A 204 6.76 23.94 -16.46
N ARG A 205 6.25 24.18 -17.66
CA ARG A 205 5.12 25.07 -17.92
C ARG A 205 3.83 24.25 -17.98
N LYS A 206 2.82 24.60 -17.17
CA LYS A 206 1.53 23.91 -17.18
C LYS A 206 0.79 24.20 -18.49
N GLY A 207 0.40 23.15 -19.22
CA GLY A 207 -0.50 23.27 -20.36
C GLY A 207 -1.88 22.69 -20.06
N PRO A 208 -2.68 22.40 -21.10
CA PRO A 208 -4.08 22.04 -20.95
C PRO A 208 -4.25 20.68 -20.26
N LYS A 209 -5.38 20.55 -19.55
CA LYS A 209 -5.82 19.26 -19.01
C LYS A 209 -6.22 18.34 -20.17
N ARG A 210 -5.64 17.14 -20.21
CA ARG A 210 -6.10 16.04 -21.08
C ARG A 210 -7.17 15.25 -20.32
N ARG A 211 -7.22 13.92 -20.48
CA ARG A 211 -8.21 13.07 -19.80
C ARG A 211 -8.08 13.11 -18.27
N THR A 212 -6.91 12.75 -17.75
CA THR A 212 -6.66 12.65 -16.29
C THR A 212 -5.36 13.32 -15.84
N ARG A 213 -4.62 13.93 -16.77
CA ARG A 213 -3.29 14.51 -16.59
C ARG A 213 -3.21 15.87 -17.29
N PHE A 214 -2.30 16.73 -16.85
CA PHE A 214 -1.95 17.96 -17.56
C PHE A 214 -0.80 17.68 -18.54
N ALA A 215 -0.89 18.24 -19.75
CA ALA A 215 0.22 18.23 -20.69
C ALA A 215 1.16 19.38 -20.36
N CYS A 216 2.29 19.11 -19.72
CA CYS A 216 3.22 20.14 -19.26
C CYS A 216 4.54 20.07 -20.03
N THR A 217 5.06 21.21 -20.45
CA THR A 217 6.29 21.31 -21.25
C THR A 217 7.49 21.49 -20.33
N GLU A 218 8.49 20.61 -20.42
CA GLU A 218 9.72 20.70 -19.62
C GLU A 218 10.60 21.87 -20.08
N LYS A 219 11.09 22.68 -19.14
CA LYS A 219 11.93 23.86 -19.41
C LYS A 219 13.20 23.52 -20.19
N LYS A 220 13.89 22.43 -19.78
CA LYS A 220 15.22 22.07 -20.32
C LYS A 220 15.18 21.52 -21.75
N THR A 221 14.17 20.72 -22.07
CA THR A 221 14.14 19.95 -23.32
C THR A 221 13.05 20.39 -24.29
N GLY A 222 12.10 21.21 -23.85
CA GLY A 222 10.90 21.56 -24.61
C GLY A 222 9.92 20.38 -24.81
N ARG A 223 10.21 19.20 -24.24
CA ARG A 223 9.35 18.02 -24.40
C ARG A 223 8.11 18.14 -23.52
N THR A 224 6.99 17.61 -24.01
CA THR A 224 5.73 17.59 -23.26
C THR A 224 5.57 16.29 -22.49
N PHE A 225 5.24 16.38 -21.21
CA PHE A 225 5.02 15.27 -20.29
C PHE A 225 3.62 15.31 -19.68
N ALA A 226 3.08 14.13 -19.36
CA ALA A 226 1.78 13.99 -18.70
C ALA A 226 1.89 14.04 -17.17
N VAL A 227 1.74 15.23 -16.58
CA VAL A 227 1.91 15.46 -15.14
C VAL A 227 0.59 15.19 -14.40
N HIS A 228 0.68 14.52 -13.24
CA HIS A 228 -0.48 14.19 -12.42
C HIS A 228 -1.10 15.45 -11.79
N PRO A 229 -2.44 15.63 -11.79
CA PRO A 229 -3.09 16.82 -11.23
C PRO A 229 -2.76 17.04 -9.75
N LEU A 230 -2.66 15.95 -8.98
CA LEU A 230 -2.33 15.97 -7.56
C LEU A 230 -0.82 15.93 -7.27
N ALA A 231 0.06 16.04 -8.29
CA ALA A 231 1.49 16.14 -8.04
C ALA A 231 1.79 17.44 -7.28
N GLU A 232 2.66 17.36 -6.28
CA GLU A 232 3.15 18.52 -5.54
C GLU A 232 4.03 19.38 -6.45
N ALA A 233 3.84 20.68 -6.35
CA ALA A 233 4.50 21.67 -7.19
C ALA A 233 4.90 22.88 -6.34
N VAL A 234 6.05 23.45 -6.65
CA VAL A 234 6.45 24.78 -6.18
C VAL A 234 6.33 25.71 -7.37
N ARG A 235 5.57 26.81 -7.24
CA ARG A 235 5.49 27.82 -8.30
C ARG A 235 6.87 28.43 -8.50
N THR A 236 7.28 28.58 -9.76
CA THR A 236 8.53 29.23 -10.13
C THR A 236 8.23 30.40 -11.06
N GLU A 237 9.23 31.26 -11.22
CA GLU A 237 9.22 32.30 -12.24
C GLU A 237 9.77 31.74 -13.56
N GLU A 238 9.58 32.51 -14.63
CA GLU A 238 10.04 32.17 -15.99
C GLU A 238 11.57 32.18 -16.10
#